data_AF-A0A2J7ZVH5-F1
#
_entry.id   AF-A0A2J7ZVH5-F1
#
_cell.length_a   1.000
_cell.length_b   1.000
_cell.length_c   1.000
_cell.angle_alpha   90.00
_cell.angle_beta   90.00
_cell.angle_gamma   90.00
#
_symmetry.space_group_name_H-M   'P 1'
#
loop_
_entity.id
_entity.type
_entity.pdbx_description
1 polymer ?
#
loop_
_entity_poly.entity_id
_entity_poly.type
_entity_poly.pdbx_seq_one_letter_code
_entity_poly.pdbx_strand_id
1 'polypeptide(L)'
;MLQMQFRSVSRVPVSSRTQVVRVAAAKGGFGGAVRKVAPRVKHEQTVMEPCPCASGKSYKNCCQAVHTGKSSADTPEATLRARFAAFAKGQADYIIGTTHGDYHIHHYQVATPGGAEERLREDVAGACNKFAFTGLKIVSNEPGVAEHEGYVSFEYLSRKRSVPGAPVPEEELRDTAAWSRTAERCRFVRTSSGAWQFVDYNTITLPANMLPEAATPAAF
;
A
#
# COMPACT_ATOMS: atom_id res chain seq x y z
N MET A 1 5.15 39.98 -27.05
CA MET A 1 5.81 39.07 -28.01
C MET A 1 7.30 39.05 -27.67
N LEU A 2 7.79 37.98 -27.05
CA LEU A 2 9.20 37.84 -26.67
C LEU A 2 9.70 36.52 -27.26
N GLN A 3 10.57 36.61 -28.28
CA GLN A 3 11.10 35.46 -28.99
C GLN A 3 12.20 34.77 -28.18
N MET A 4 11.99 33.49 -27.86
CA MET A 4 13.04 32.60 -27.35
C MET A 4 13.89 32.08 -28.51
N GLN A 5 15.18 32.41 -28.50
CA GLN A 5 16.17 31.83 -29.41
C GLN A 5 16.69 30.51 -28.84
N PHE A 6 16.54 29.42 -29.59
CA PHE A 6 17.14 28.12 -29.27
C PHE A 6 18.58 28.06 -29.81
N ARG A 7 19.54 27.81 -28.92
CA ARG A 7 20.95 27.55 -29.27
C ARG A 7 21.15 26.07 -29.59
N SER A 8 21.68 25.80 -30.80
CA SER A 8 22.09 24.49 -31.30
C SER A 8 23.29 23.94 -30.53
N VAL A 9 23.27 22.65 -30.20
CA VAL A 9 24.37 21.94 -29.53
C VAL A 9 25.12 21.10 -30.58
N SER A 10 26.40 21.39 -30.81
CA SER A 10 27.26 20.66 -31.75
C SER A 10 27.84 19.39 -31.10
N ARG A 11 27.79 18.27 -31.83
CA ARG A 11 28.37 16.97 -31.42
C ARG A 11 29.88 16.94 -31.70
N VAL A 12 30.65 16.41 -30.77
CA VAL A 12 32.10 16.18 -30.86
C VAL A 12 32.38 14.73 -31.29
N PRO A 13 33.32 14.45 -32.20
CA PRO A 13 33.67 13.07 -32.59
C PRO A 13 34.63 12.42 -31.58
N VAL A 14 34.40 11.14 -31.28
CA VAL A 14 35.27 10.28 -30.47
C VAL A 14 36.25 9.56 -31.40
N SER A 15 37.55 9.82 -31.24
CA SER A 15 38.63 9.14 -31.96
C SER A 15 39.18 7.98 -31.13
N SER A 16 38.96 6.74 -31.56
CA SER A 16 39.55 5.54 -30.95
C SER A 16 40.96 5.31 -31.48
N ARG A 17 41.95 5.26 -30.58
CA ARG A 17 43.35 4.91 -30.91
C ARG A 17 43.66 3.56 -30.27
N THR A 18 43.69 2.51 -31.08
CA THR A 18 44.12 1.17 -30.66
C THR A 18 45.64 1.13 -30.62
N GLN A 19 46.22 0.94 -29.43
CA GLN A 19 47.62 0.53 -29.28
C GLN A 19 47.69 -0.95 -28.99
N VAL A 20 48.43 -1.67 -29.83
CA VAL A 20 48.77 -3.08 -29.63
C VAL A 20 50.12 -3.13 -28.91
N VAL A 21 50.12 -3.55 -27.65
CA VAL A 21 51.37 -3.79 -26.89
C VAL A 21 51.61 -5.30 -26.88
N ARG A 22 52.75 -5.72 -27.46
CA ARG A 22 53.26 -7.09 -27.32
C ARG A 22 54.22 -7.14 -26.14
N VAL A 23 53.99 -8.07 -25.21
CA VAL A 23 54.92 -8.37 -24.12
C VAL A 23 55.32 -9.84 -24.19
N ALA A 24 56.62 -10.09 -24.09
CA ALA A 24 57.27 -11.38 -24.21
C ALA A 24 57.00 -12.32 -23.01
N ALA A 25 57.00 -13.62 -23.29
CA ALA A 25 56.80 -14.69 -22.31
C ALA A 25 58.08 -14.97 -21.50
N ALA A 26 57.95 -15.04 -20.18
CA ALA A 26 58.94 -15.62 -19.27
C ALA A 26 58.37 -16.89 -18.62
N LYS A 27 59.15 -17.97 -18.64
CA LYS A 27 58.87 -19.28 -18.06
C LYS A 27 59.12 -19.27 -16.54
N GLY A 28 58.31 -20.05 -15.80
CA GLY A 28 58.71 -20.63 -14.51
C GLY A 28 57.73 -20.37 -13.36
N GLY A 29 57.13 -21.44 -12.82
CA GLY A 29 56.44 -21.41 -11.53
C GLY A 29 55.30 -22.44 -11.41
N PHE A 30 55.57 -23.57 -10.75
CA PHE A 30 54.52 -24.51 -10.32
C PHE A 30 53.70 -23.88 -9.17
N GLY A 31 52.61 -23.20 -9.52
CA GLY A 31 51.60 -22.73 -8.57
C GLY A 31 50.33 -23.55 -8.72
N GLY A 32 49.98 -24.33 -7.69
CA GLY A 32 48.73 -25.07 -7.66
C GLY A 32 47.52 -24.16 -7.89
N ALA A 33 46.62 -24.58 -8.77
CA ALA A 33 45.39 -23.86 -9.05
C ALA A 33 44.52 -23.78 -7.78
N VAL A 34 44.57 -22.64 -7.09
CA VAL A 34 43.57 -22.30 -6.08
C VAL A 34 42.26 -22.12 -6.82
N ARG A 35 41.38 -23.13 -6.74
CA ARG A 35 40.00 -23.01 -7.21
C ARG A 35 39.37 -21.84 -6.45
N LYS A 36 39.07 -20.74 -7.15
CA LYS A 36 38.24 -19.66 -6.63
C LYS A 36 36.86 -20.26 -6.32
N VAL A 37 36.63 -20.60 -5.06
CA VAL A 37 35.30 -20.95 -4.57
C VAL A 37 34.46 -19.68 -4.69
N ALA A 38 33.50 -19.67 -5.61
CA ALA A 38 32.54 -18.59 -5.70
C ALA A 38 31.90 -18.39 -4.32
N PRO A 39 31.73 -17.14 -3.85
CA PRO A 39 31.09 -16.90 -2.56
C PRO A 39 29.71 -17.57 -2.60
N ARG A 40 29.47 -18.51 -1.67
CA ARG A 40 28.15 -19.08 -1.44
C ARG A 40 27.22 -17.90 -1.13
N VAL A 41 26.37 -17.53 -2.07
CA VAL A 41 25.24 -16.66 -1.80
C VAL A 41 24.41 -17.40 -0.76
N LYS A 42 24.47 -16.94 0.49
CA LYS A 42 23.54 -17.40 1.52
C LYS A 42 22.16 -17.06 0.94
N HIS A 43 21.33 -18.06 0.68
CA HIS A 43 19.92 -17.85 0.39
C HIS A 43 19.31 -17.27 1.67
N GLU A 44 19.44 -15.94 1.82
CA GLU A 44 18.70 -15.13 2.76
C GLU A 44 17.23 -15.38 2.43
N GLN A 45 16.55 -16.17 3.27
CA GLN A 45 15.14 -16.43 3.11
C GLN A 45 14.42 -15.10 3.32
N THR A 46 14.10 -14.40 2.24
CA THR A 46 13.27 -13.20 2.29
C THR A 46 11.88 -13.61 2.75
N VAL A 47 11.60 -13.44 4.04
CA VAL A 47 10.25 -13.62 4.59
C VAL A 47 9.32 -12.67 3.83
N MET A 48 8.39 -13.24 3.06
CA MET A 48 7.44 -12.46 2.30
C MET A 48 6.41 -11.86 3.26
N GLU A 49 6.47 -10.54 3.46
CA GLU A 49 5.51 -9.83 4.30
C GLU A 49 4.07 -10.02 3.75
N PRO A 50 3.14 -10.60 4.53
CA PRO A 50 1.76 -10.77 4.10
C PRO A 50 1.07 -9.41 3.93
N CYS A 51 0.14 -9.32 2.99
CA CYS A 51 -0.60 -8.08 2.78
C CYS A 51 -1.65 -7.87 3.90
N PRO A 52 -1.72 -6.68 4.53
CA PRO A 52 -2.70 -6.41 5.58
C PRO A 52 -4.17 -6.49 5.13
N CYS A 53 -4.43 -6.45 3.82
CA CYS A 53 -5.80 -6.46 3.27
C CYS A 53 -6.49 -7.83 3.30
N ALA A 54 -5.94 -8.81 4.02
CA ALA A 54 -6.49 -10.17 4.15
C ALA A 54 -6.72 -10.90 2.81
N SER A 55 -5.89 -10.64 1.80
CA SER A 55 -5.97 -11.32 0.49
C SER A 55 -5.22 -12.65 0.44
N GLY A 56 -4.43 -12.98 1.48
CA GLY A 56 -3.52 -14.13 1.50
C GLY A 56 -2.26 -13.97 0.63
N LYS A 57 -2.14 -12.88 -0.14
CA LYS A 57 -0.96 -12.57 -0.95
C LYS A 57 0.08 -11.80 -0.14
N SER A 58 1.34 -11.79 -0.59
CA SER A 58 2.33 -10.85 -0.04
C SER A 58 1.98 -9.41 -0.39
N TYR A 59 2.39 -8.47 0.46
CA TYR A 59 2.17 -7.04 0.23
C TYR A 59 2.70 -6.60 -1.14
N LYS A 60 3.90 -7.06 -1.51
CA LYS A 60 4.55 -6.76 -2.79
C LYS A 60 3.72 -7.15 -4.02
N ASN A 61 3.07 -8.31 -3.97
CA ASN A 61 2.27 -8.85 -5.07
C ASN A 61 0.77 -8.54 -4.93
N CYS A 62 0.42 -7.62 -4.03
CA CYS A 62 -0.95 -7.21 -3.75
C CYS A 62 -1.01 -5.68 -3.69
N CYS A 63 -1.35 -5.09 -2.53
CA CYS A 63 -1.61 -3.66 -2.43
C CYS A 63 -0.38 -2.78 -2.71
N GLN A 64 0.86 -3.25 -2.58
CA GLN A 64 2.02 -2.43 -2.96
C GLN A 64 2.03 -2.11 -4.47
N ALA A 65 1.63 -3.07 -5.33
CA ALA A 65 1.53 -2.82 -6.76
C ALA A 65 0.47 -1.75 -7.07
N VAL A 66 -0.65 -1.75 -6.33
CA VAL A 66 -1.69 -0.73 -6.42
C VAL A 66 -1.21 0.62 -5.90
N HIS A 67 -0.59 0.67 -4.72
CA HIS A 67 -0.08 1.92 -4.12
C HIS A 67 0.99 2.59 -4.98
N THR A 68 1.76 1.80 -5.72
CA THR A 68 2.83 2.30 -6.61
C THR A 68 2.39 2.49 -8.06
N GLY A 69 1.09 2.33 -8.36
CA GLY A 69 0.52 2.52 -9.70
C GLY A 69 0.93 1.45 -10.73
N LYS A 70 1.49 0.31 -10.30
CA LYS A 70 1.85 -0.82 -11.18
C LYS A 70 0.63 -1.68 -11.54
N SER A 71 -0.45 -1.58 -10.78
CA SER A 71 -1.74 -2.22 -11.03
C SER A 71 -2.87 -1.33 -10.56
N SER A 72 -4.08 -1.51 -11.08
CA SER A 72 -5.29 -0.80 -10.65
C SER A 72 -6.11 -1.62 -9.65
N ALA A 73 -6.97 -0.94 -8.89
CA ALA A 73 -8.03 -1.55 -8.10
C ALA A 73 -9.36 -1.36 -8.84
N ASP A 74 -9.81 -2.41 -9.52
CA ASP A 74 -10.88 -2.30 -10.52
C ASP A 74 -12.30 -2.49 -9.95
N THR A 75 -12.42 -2.71 -8.64
CA THR A 75 -13.69 -2.91 -7.94
C THR A 75 -13.73 -2.11 -6.63
N PRO A 76 -14.93 -1.79 -6.11
CA PRO A 76 -15.08 -1.19 -4.78
C PRO A 76 -14.33 -1.96 -3.70
N GLU A 77 -14.43 -3.30 -3.70
CA GLU A 77 -13.73 -4.16 -2.73
C GLU A 77 -12.21 -4.06 -2.86
N ALA A 78 -11.69 -4.10 -4.10
CA ALA A 78 -10.26 -3.98 -4.33
C ALA A 78 -9.73 -2.63 -3.84
N THR A 79 -10.49 -1.55 -4.05
CA THR A 79 -10.14 -0.20 -3.56
C THR A 79 -10.20 -0.14 -2.04
N LEU A 80 -11.25 -0.69 -1.41
CA LEU A 80 -11.32 -0.79 0.05
C LEU A 80 -10.11 -1.54 0.62
N ARG A 81 -9.77 -2.71 0.06
CA ARG A 81 -8.63 -3.53 0.48
C ARG A 81 -7.30 -2.78 0.35
N ALA A 82 -7.10 -2.06 -0.75
CA ALA A 82 -5.92 -1.21 -0.94
C ALA A 82 -5.88 -0.08 0.08
N ARG A 83 -7.00 0.63 0.31
CA ARG A 83 -7.09 1.67 1.35
C ARG A 83 -6.80 1.15 2.74
N PHE A 84 -7.33 -0.02 3.12
CA PHE A 84 -7.02 -0.65 4.40
C PHE A 84 -5.53 -0.94 4.55
N ALA A 85 -4.91 -1.55 3.53
CA ALA A 85 -3.47 -1.79 3.55
C ALA A 85 -2.66 -0.49 3.60
N ALA A 86 -3.13 0.58 2.96
CA ALA A 86 -2.50 1.89 3.02
C ALA A 86 -2.53 2.46 4.45
N PHE A 87 -3.65 2.36 5.18
CA PHE A 87 -3.71 2.75 6.60
C PHE A 87 -2.73 1.94 7.45
N ALA A 88 -2.72 0.60 7.28
CA ALA A 88 -1.82 -0.27 8.03
C ALA A 88 -0.32 -0.02 7.73
N LYS A 89 0.01 0.45 6.52
CA LYS A 89 1.38 0.72 6.05
C LYS A 89 1.76 2.21 6.09
N GLY A 90 0.88 3.08 6.60
CA GLY A 90 1.11 4.52 6.68
C GLY A 90 1.23 5.24 5.34
N GLN A 91 0.57 4.75 4.29
CA GLN A 91 0.59 5.33 2.93
C GLN A 91 -0.48 6.43 2.80
N ALA A 92 -0.30 7.53 3.53
CA ALA A 92 -1.28 8.63 3.62
C ALA A 92 -1.66 9.21 2.24
N ASP A 93 -0.68 9.43 1.36
CA ASP A 93 -0.92 10.00 0.03
C ASP A 93 -1.84 9.14 -0.83
N TYR A 94 -1.74 7.82 -0.71
CA TYR A 94 -2.64 6.90 -1.43
C TYR A 94 -4.08 7.02 -0.93
N ILE A 95 -4.28 7.15 0.39
CA ILE A 95 -5.61 7.30 0.98
C ILE A 95 -6.22 8.64 0.55
N ILE A 96 -5.45 9.72 0.59
CA ILE A 96 -5.91 11.05 0.16
C ILE A 96 -6.27 11.01 -1.34
N GLY A 97 -5.39 10.50 -2.19
CA GLY A 97 -5.60 10.45 -3.65
C GLY A 97 -6.73 9.51 -4.11
N THR A 98 -7.18 8.59 -3.25
CA THR A 98 -8.32 7.70 -3.52
C THR A 98 -9.60 8.09 -2.77
N THR A 99 -9.64 9.29 -2.17
CA THR A 99 -10.83 9.87 -1.54
C THR A 99 -11.50 10.84 -2.51
N HIS A 100 -12.82 10.72 -2.70
CA HIS A 100 -13.61 11.57 -3.57
C HIS A 100 -13.87 12.94 -2.93
N GLY A 101 -14.01 14.00 -3.73
CA GLY A 101 -14.23 15.37 -3.24
C GLY A 101 -15.47 15.53 -2.36
N ASP A 102 -16.53 14.76 -2.65
CA ASP A 102 -17.78 14.77 -1.87
C ASP A 102 -17.59 14.28 -0.42
N TYR A 103 -16.51 13.55 -0.11
CA TYR A 103 -16.19 13.16 1.27
C TYR A 103 -16.16 14.38 2.20
N HIS A 104 -15.66 15.51 1.72
CA HIS A 104 -15.59 16.73 2.51
C HIS A 104 -16.97 17.29 2.88
N ILE A 105 -17.93 17.14 1.97
CA ILE A 105 -19.32 17.59 2.18
C ILE A 105 -19.98 16.68 3.22
N HIS A 106 -19.80 15.37 3.11
CA HIS A 106 -20.44 14.40 3.99
C HIS A 106 -19.81 14.33 5.38
N HIS A 107 -18.48 14.45 5.48
CA HIS A 107 -17.75 14.27 6.74
C HIS A 107 -17.47 15.58 7.47
N TYR A 108 -17.00 16.62 6.77
CA TYR A 108 -16.66 17.91 7.38
C TYR A 108 -17.77 18.95 7.28
N GLN A 109 -18.85 18.66 6.54
CA GLN A 109 -20.02 19.55 6.40
C GLN A 109 -19.66 20.96 5.88
N VAL A 110 -18.65 21.05 5.01
CA VAL A 110 -18.21 22.31 4.38
C VAL A 110 -18.08 22.13 2.86
N ALA A 111 -18.48 23.14 2.08
CA ALA A 111 -18.22 23.19 0.64
C ALA A 111 -16.78 23.68 0.39
N THR A 112 -15.99 22.96 -0.42
CA THR A 112 -14.53 23.18 -0.49
C THR A 112 -14.19 24.44 -1.30
N PRO A 113 -13.33 25.35 -0.77
CA PRO A 113 -11.89 25.31 -1.07
C PRO A 113 -10.95 25.42 0.16
N GLY A 114 -9.78 24.77 0.08
CA GLY A 114 -8.57 24.97 0.92
C GLY A 114 -8.52 24.22 2.25
N GLY A 115 -9.56 24.34 3.09
CA GLY A 115 -9.50 23.82 4.47
C GLY A 115 -9.86 22.33 4.63
N ALA A 116 -10.77 21.81 3.80
CA ALA A 116 -11.23 20.43 3.96
C ALA A 116 -10.18 19.40 3.47
N GLU A 117 -9.40 19.76 2.45
CA GLU A 117 -8.27 18.94 1.98
C GLU A 117 -7.14 18.88 3.01
N GLU A 118 -6.81 20.01 3.64
CA GLU A 118 -5.81 20.04 4.72
C GLU A 118 -6.29 19.23 5.93
N ARG A 119 -7.56 19.38 6.33
CA ARG A 119 -8.15 18.54 7.38
C ARG A 119 -8.07 17.04 7.06
N LEU A 120 -8.41 16.65 5.83
CA LEU A 120 -8.26 15.25 5.40
C LEU A 120 -6.81 14.78 5.52
N ARG A 121 -5.84 15.61 5.11
CA ARG A 121 -4.42 15.29 5.22
C ARG A 121 -3.99 15.11 6.67
N GLU A 122 -4.38 16.02 7.56
CA GLU A 122 -4.09 15.96 9.00
C GLU A 122 -4.74 14.72 9.65
N ASP A 123 -6.00 14.44 9.36
CA ASP A 123 -6.74 13.30 9.91
C ASP A 123 -6.14 11.97 9.43
N VAL A 124 -5.85 11.83 8.13
CA VAL A 124 -5.25 10.62 7.56
C VAL A 124 -3.84 10.41 8.10
N ALA A 125 -3.02 11.46 8.17
CA ALA A 125 -1.68 11.37 8.75
C ALA A 125 -1.75 11.00 10.24
N GLY A 126 -2.69 11.61 10.97
CA GLY A 126 -2.99 11.31 12.35
C GLY A 126 -3.40 9.85 12.54
N ALA A 127 -4.30 9.33 11.70
CA ALA A 127 -4.75 7.95 11.74
C ALA A 127 -3.60 6.97 11.47
N CYS A 128 -2.85 7.17 10.39
CA CYS A 128 -1.69 6.35 10.02
C CYS A 128 -0.62 6.31 11.12
N ASN A 129 -0.39 7.44 11.79
CA ASN A 129 0.65 7.56 12.80
C ASN A 129 0.20 7.06 14.18
N LYS A 130 -1.03 7.37 14.59
CA LYS A 130 -1.52 7.12 15.96
C LYS A 130 -2.18 5.76 16.12
N PHE A 131 -2.62 5.12 15.04
CA PHE A 131 -3.36 3.86 15.12
C PHE A 131 -2.65 2.74 14.36
N ALA A 132 -2.90 1.51 14.81
CA ALA A 132 -2.62 0.30 14.08
C ALA A 132 -3.94 -0.33 13.64
N PHE A 133 -3.91 -0.99 12.48
CA PHE A 133 -5.07 -1.60 11.85
C PHE A 133 -4.75 -3.05 11.47
N THR A 134 -5.64 -3.98 11.81
CA THR A 134 -5.51 -5.41 11.48
C THR A 134 -6.89 -6.06 11.35
N GLY A 135 -6.93 -7.35 11.04
CA GLY A 135 -8.16 -8.15 11.11
C GLY A 135 -9.25 -7.74 10.13
N LEU A 136 -8.90 -7.22 8.95
CA LEU A 136 -9.89 -6.88 7.92
C LEU A 136 -10.70 -8.12 7.52
N LYS A 137 -12.02 -8.03 7.64
CA LYS A 137 -12.99 -9.02 7.15
C LYS A 137 -14.03 -8.34 6.26
N ILE A 138 -14.08 -8.70 4.98
CA ILE A 138 -15.16 -8.27 4.08
C ILE A 138 -16.44 -9.05 4.43
N VAL A 139 -17.56 -8.34 4.55
CA VAL A 139 -18.87 -8.89 4.91
C VAL A 139 -19.80 -8.94 3.71
N SER A 140 -19.95 -7.84 2.96
CA SER A 140 -20.79 -7.79 1.77
C SER A 140 -20.23 -6.84 0.71
N ASN A 141 -20.62 -7.11 -0.54
CA ASN A 141 -20.46 -6.19 -1.66
C ASN A 141 -21.83 -6.00 -2.30
N GLU A 142 -22.24 -4.75 -2.47
CA GLU A 142 -23.55 -4.41 -3.02
C GLU A 142 -23.36 -3.36 -4.13
N PRO A 143 -24.06 -3.47 -5.27
CA PRO A 143 -24.10 -2.37 -6.22
C PRO A 143 -24.81 -1.17 -5.61
N GLY A 144 -24.49 0.03 -6.11
CA GLY A 144 -25.25 1.22 -5.84
C GLY A 144 -26.52 1.33 -6.68
N VAL A 145 -27.29 2.37 -6.42
CA VAL A 145 -28.46 2.69 -7.26
C VAL A 145 -27.99 3.33 -8.57
N ALA A 146 -26.89 4.07 -8.52
CA ALA A 146 -26.23 4.62 -9.71
C ALA A 146 -25.32 3.57 -10.39
N GLU A 147 -25.21 3.64 -11.71
CA GLU A 147 -24.45 2.69 -12.57
C GLU A 147 -22.96 2.55 -12.18
N HIS A 148 -22.39 3.56 -11.54
CA HIS A 148 -20.97 3.63 -11.18
C HIS A 148 -20.77 3.81 -9.68
N GLU A 149 -21.66 3.21 -8.89
CA GLU A 149 -21.65 3.26 -7.44
C GLU A 149 -21.62 1.84 -6.88
N GLY A 150 -20.93 1.66 -5.76
CA GLY A 150 -20.88 0.39 -5.06
C GLY A 150 -20.63 0.57 -3.58
N TYR A 151 -21.05 -0.42 -2.80
CA TYR A 151 -20.91 -0.44 -1.35
C TYR A 151 -20.16 -1.68 -0.91
N VAL A 152 -19.32 -1.50 0.10
CA VAL A 152 -18.61 -2.60 0.75
C VAL A 152 -18.83 -2.51 2.24
N SER A 153 -19.40 -3.55 2.82
CA SER A 153 -19.51 -3.70 4.28
C SER A 153 -18.37 -4.59 4.78
N PHE A 154 -17.70 -4.18 5.85
CA PHE A 154 -16.54 -4.89 6.40
C PHE A 154 -16.38 -4.62 7.89
N GLU A 155 -15.57 -5.44 8.53
CA GLU A 155 -15.12 -5.28 9.90
C GLU A 155 -13.59 -5.19 9.94
N TYR A 156 -13.06 -4.45 10.90
CA TYR A 156 -11.63 -4.43 11.20
C TYR A 156 -11.36 -4.20 12.69
N LEU A 157 -10.11 -4.45 13.06
CA LEU A 157 -9.57 -4.14 14.38
C LEU A 157 -8.67 -2.92 14.31
N SER A 158 -8.83 -2.01 15.28
CA SER A 158 -7.91 -0.90 15.46
C SER A 158 -7.48 -0.72 16.92
N ARG A 159 -6.29 -0.17 17.10
CA ARG A 159 -5.74 0.15 18.42
C ARG A 159 -4.90 1.42 18.32
N LYS A 160 -5.01 2.29 19.32
CA LYS A 160 -4.10 3.43 19.47
C LYS A 160 -2.71 2.93 19.88
N ARG A 161 -1.68 3.36 19.16
CA ARG A 161 -0.29 3.06 19.50
C ARG A 161 0.11 3.79 20.78
N SER A 162 0.90 3.12 21.62
CA SER A 162 1.52 3.74 22.79
C SER A 162 2.48 4.86 22.39
N VAL A 163 3.26 4.62 21.33
CA VAL A 163 4.14 5.61 20.69
C VAL A 163 3.71 5.77 19.22
N PRO A 164 3.31 6.97 18.78
CA PRO A 164 2.95 7.20 17.38
C PRO A 164 4.07 6.78 16.42
N GLY A 165 3.71 6.06 15.37
CA GLY A 165 4.62 5.59 14.31
C GLY A 165 5.46 4.36 14.67
N ALA A 166 5.52 3.98 15.95
CA ALA A 166 6.25 2.79 16.37
C ALA A 166 5.52 1.51 15.91
N PRO A 167 6.25 0.44 15.51
CA PRO A 167 5.65 -0.87 15.28
C PRO A 167 4.87 -1.33 16.52
N VAL A 168 3.74 -2.01 16.29
CA VAL A 168 3.02 -2.67 17.39
C VAL A 168 3.77 -3.96 17.74
N PRO A 169 4.10 -4.20 19.01
CA PRO A 169 4.73 -5.45 19.43
C PRO A 169 3.89 -6.67 19.03
N GLU A 170 4.55 -7.77 18.68
CA GLU A 170 3.90 -8.99 18.18
C GLU A 170 2.92 -9.59 19.20
N GLU A 171 3.22 -9.48 20.49
CA GLU A 171 2.35 -9.86 21.59
C GLU A 171 1.05 -9.06 21.61
N GLU A 172 1.09 -7.77 21.28
CA GLU A 172 -0.09 -6.92 21.22
C GLU A 172 -0.92 -7.20 19.96
N LEU A 173 -0.29 -7.63 18.86
CA LEU A 173 -0.99 -8.10 17.66
C LEU A 173 -1.76 -9.40 17.92
N ARG A 174 -1.26 -10.26 18.80
CA ARG A 174 -1.89 -11.55 19.15
C ARG A 174 -3.05 -11.39 20.14
N ASP A 175 -2.93 -10.47 21.10
CA ASP A 175 -4.02 -10.17 22.04
C ASP A 175 -5.07 -9.24 21.42
N THR A 176 -5.93 -9.83 20.59
CA THR A 176 -7.03 -9.11 19.93
C THR A 176 -8.13 -8.62 20.89
N ALA A 177 -8.15 -9.08 22.15
CA ALA A 177 -9.16 -8.65 23.13
C ALA A 177 -8.99 -7.17 23.53
N ALA A 178 -7.76 -6.65 23.44
CA ALA A 178 -7.45 -5.25 23.67
C ALA A 178 -7.74 -4.32 22.47
N TRP A 179 -8.26 -4.84 21.35
CA TRP A 179 -8.50 -4.07 20.13
C TRP A 179 -9.95 -3.63 20.02
N SER A 180 -10.15 -2.42 19.52
CA SER A 180 -11.47 -1.94 19.14
C SER A 180 -11.89 -2.59 17.83
N ARG A 181 -13.07 -3.23 17.83
CA ARG A 181 -13.69 -3.81 16.64
C ARG A 181 -14.69 -2.83 16.06
N THR A 182 -14.55 -2.52 14.78
CA THR A 182 -15.40 -1.57 14.08
C THR A 182 -15.91 -2.21 12.80
N ALA A 183 -17.19 -2.04 12.53
CA ALA A 183 -17.80 -2.42 11.26
C ALA A 183 -18.36 -1.20 10.54
N GLU A 184 -18.11 -1.13 9.24
CA GLU A 184 -18.45 -0.01 8.40
C GLU A 184 -19.07 -0.48 7.08
N ARG A 185 -19.99 0.30 6.56
CA ARG A 185 -20.46 0.22 5.18
C ARG A 185 -19.97 1.46 4.44
N CYS A 186 -19.04 1.27 3.53
CA CYS A 186 -18.41 2.34 2.75
C CYS A 186 -19.01 2.43 1.36
N ARG A 187 -19.19 3.66 0.86
CA ARG A 187 -19.62 3.97 -0.51
C ARG A 187 -18.41 4.30 -1.39
N PHE A 188 -18.44 3.79 -2.61
CA PHE A 188 -17.45 4.04 -3.64
C PHE A 188 -18.12 4.45 -4.94
N VAL A 189 -17.48 5.36 -5.67
CA VAL A 189 -17.91 5.76 -7.02
C VAL A 189 -16.78 5.58 -8.01
N ARG A 190 -17.12 5.19 -9.25
CA ARG A 190 -16.16 5.05 -10.34
C ARG A 190 -16.06 6.35 -11.12
N THR A 191 -14.86 6.90 -11.20
CA THR A 191 -14.57 8.12 -11.95
C THR A 191 -14.60 7.86 -13.47
N SER A 192 -14.62 8.93 -14.26
CA SER A 192 -14.49 8.87 -15.72
C SER A 192 -13.17 8.24 -16.20
N SER A 193 -12.11 8.31 -15.40
CA SER A 193 -10.85 7.61 -15.66
C SER A 193 -10.90 6.11 -15.35
N GLY A 194 -12.03 5.61 -14.83
CA GLY A 194 -12.27 4.21 -14.51
C GLY A 194 -11.78 3.79 -13.12
N ALA A 195 -11.25 4.71 -12.32
CA ALA A 195 -10.77 4.45 -10.97
C ALA A 195 -11.93 4.53 -9.96
N TRP A 196 -11.93 3.65 -8.96
CA TRP A 196 -12.89 3.73 -7.85
C TRP A 196 -12.34 4.62 -6.73
N GLN A 197 -13.15 5.56 -6.24
CA GLN A 197 -12.83 6.45 -5.13
C GLN A 197 -13.81 6.29 -3.98
N PHE A 198 -13.31 6.40 -2.76
CA PHE A 198 -14.09 6.36 -1.52
C PHE A 198 -14.84 7.66 -1.31
N VAL A 199 -16.14 7.60 -1.02
CA VAL A 199 -16.98 8.80 -0.89
C VAL A 199 -17.41 9.07 0.54
N ASP A 200 -17.99 8.09 1.21
CA ASP A 200 -18.53 8.22 2.55
C ASP A 200 -18.67 6.83 3.21
N TYR A 201 -19.03 6.82 4.49
CA TYR A 201 -19.22 5.61 5.26
C TYR A 201 -20.22 5.80 6.38
N ASN A 202 -20.83 4.70 6.82
CA ASN A 202 -21.58 4.61 8.06
C ASN A 202 -21.02 3.48 8.92
N THR A 203 -20.90 3.70 10.22
CA THR A 203 -20.69 2.61 11.17
C THR A 203 -21.97 1.77 11.23
N ILE A 204 -21.82 0.45 11.15
CA ILE A 204 -22.92 -0.50 11.15
C ILE A 204 -22.78 -1.47 12.31
N THR A 205 -23.90 -2.01 12.78
CA THR A 205 -23.91 -3.16 13.69
C THR A 205 -24.07 -4.42 12.86
N LEU A 206 -23.07 -5.30 12.88
CA LEU A 206 -23.18 -6.61 12.24
C LEU A 206 -23.96 -7.56 13.16
N PRO A 207 -24.99 -8.26 12.66
CA PRO A 207 -25.69 -9.25 13.47
C PRO A 207 -24.75 -10.41 13.82
N ALA A 208 -24.92 -10.98 15.02
CA ALA A 208 -24.00 -11.96 15.60
C ALA A 208 -23.78 -13.21 14.71
N ASN A 209 -24.76 -13.57 13.87
CA ASN A 209 -24.70 -14.68 12.93
C ASN A 209 -23.83 -14.43 11.67
N MET A 210 -23.36 -13.19 11.45
CA MET A 210 -22.42 -12.84 10.38
C MET A 210 -20.97 -12.67 10.90
N LEU A 211 -20.77 -12.76 12.22
CA LEU A 211 -19.45 -12.89 12.82
C LEU A 211 -18.99 -14.36 12.66
N PRO A 212 -17.72 -14.62 12.32
CA PRO A 212 -17.25 -16.00 12.29
C PRO A 212 -17.30 -16.57 13.71
N GLU A 213 -17.72 -17.83 13.87
CA GLU A 213 -17.60 -18.52 15.15
C GLU A 213 -16.17 -18.33 15.68
N ALA A 214 -16.04 -17.97 16.97
CA ALA A 214 -14.74 -17.82 17.59
C ALA A 214 -13.94 -19.10 17.32
N ALA A 215 -12.80 -18.96 16.64
CA ALA A 215 -11.97 -20.11 16.27
C ALA A 215 -11.73 -20.93 17.54
N THR A 216 -12.29 -22.14 17.56
CA THR A 216 -12.04 -23.10 18.64
C THR A 216 -10.54 -23.32 18.66
N PRO A 217 -9.84 -23.09 19.79
CA PRO A 217 -8.41 -23.35 19.83
C PRO A 217 -8.20 -24.83 19.47
N ALA A 218 -7.37 -25.07 18.45
CA ALA A 218 -6.99 -26.41 18.07
C ALA A 218 -6.44 -27.11 19.31
N ALA A 219 -7.08 -28.20 19.72
CA ALA A 219 -6.57 -29.05 20.78
C ALA A 219 -5.21 -29.60 20.32
N PHE A 220 -4.18 -29.38 21.15
CA PHE A 220 -2.86 -29.99 21.00
C PHE A 220 -2.88 -31.43 21.51
#